data_AF-A0A109N208-F1
#
_entry.id   AF-A0A109N208-F1
#
_cell.length_a   1.000
_cell.length_b   1.000
_cell.length_c   1.000
_cell.angle_alpha   90.00
_cell.angle_beta   90.00
_cell.angle_gamma   90.00
#
_symmetry.space_group_name_H-M   'P 1'
#
loop_
_entity.id
_entity.type
_entity.pdbx_description
1 polymer ?
#
loop_
_entity_poly.entity_id
_entity_poly.type
_entity_poly.pdbx_seq_one_letter_code
_entity_poly.pdbx_strand_id
1 'polypeptide(L)'
;MGGSLVLKILLIPIVGSGLYITFKYIRPMLPVPGFTVYKSTGITVDYPSVDLENKEVIGTVSFKDKKIMTVIVNVQSNYVNVEGSVENTRKGESDSDFIDMVKNQAEFFIKNKISNPKKYYEQFIEADPS
;
A
#
# COMPACT_ATOMS: atom_id res chain seq x y z
N MET A 1 21.31 24.94 -63.59
CA MET A 1 20.78 24.02 -62.55
C MET A 1 21.94 23.59 -61.65
N GLY A 2 22.23 24.30 -60.55
CA GLY A 2 23.43 24.02 -59.74
C GLY A 2 23.36 24.42 -58.26
N GLY A 3 22.20 24.85 -57.76
CA GLY A 3 22.05 25.36 -56.39
C GLY A 3 21.71 24.33 -55.31
N SER A 4 21.57 23.04 -55.66
CA SER A 4 20.98 22.03 -54.75
C SER A 4 21.99 21.29 -53.86
N LEU A 5 23.26 21.14 -54.29
CA LEU A 5 24.24 20.31 -53.58
C LEU A 5 24.95 21.05 -52.43
N VAL A 6 25.34 22.31 -52.67
CA VAL A 6 26.15 23.09 -51.71
C VAL A 6 25.34 23.45 -50.46
N LEU A 7 24.05 23.78 -50.62
CA LEU A 7 23.17 24.12 -49.50
C LEU A 7 22.86 22.91 -48.61
N LYS A 8 22.79 21.70 -49.19
CA LYS A 8 22.57 20.45 -48.44
C LYS A 8 23.80 20.06 -47.61
N ILE A 9 25.01 20.23 -48.16
CA ILE A 9 26.27 19.93 -47.46
C ILE A 9 26.48 20.86 -46.26
N LEU A 10 26.05 22.13 -46.36
CA LEU A 10 26.20 23.10 -45.27
C LEU A 10 25.22 22.90 -44.11
N LEU A 11 24.03 22.35 -44.38
CA LEU A 11 22.98 22.14 -43.37
C LEU A 11 23.18 20.86 -42.54
N ILE A 12 23.84 19.84 -43.10
CA ILE A 12 24.12 18.56 -42.41
C ILE A 12 24.86 18.74 -41.08
N PRO A 13 25.97 19.51 -40.98
CA PRO A 13 26.66 19.70 -39.71
C PRO A 13 25.82 20.49 -38.71
N ILE A 14 25.02 21.47 -39.15
CA ILE A 14 24.19 22.30 -38.25
C ILE A 14 23.08 21.47 -37.61
N VAL A 15 22.42 20.61 -38.39
CA VAL A 15 21.40 19.68 -37.89
C VAL A 15 22.04 18.61 -37.01
N GLY A 16 23.21 18.09 -37.39
CA GLY A 16 23.96 17.10 -36.60
C GLY A 16 24.44 17.63 -35.25
N SER A 17 24.95 18.88 -35.20
CA SER A 17 25.38 19.54 -33.97
C SER A 17 24.21 19.86 -33.05
N GLY A 18 23.07 20.31 -33.59
CA GLY A 18 21.84 20.51 -32.82
C GLY A 18 21.32 19.21 -32.20
N LEU A 19 21.35 18.10 -32.96
CA LEU A 19 20.99 16.77 -32.47
C LEU A 19 21.96 16.30 -31.39
N TYR A 20 23.27 16.51 -31.57
CA TYR A 20 24.29 16.12 -30.60
C TYR A 20 24.16 16.88 -29.27
N ILE A 21 23.91 18.19 -29.31
CA ILE A 21 23.72 19.01 -28.10
C ILE A 21 22.44 18.59 -27.36
N THR A 22 21.32 18.42 -28.05
CA THR A 22 20.08 17.94 -27.42
C THR A 22 20.26 16.56 -26.79
N PHE A 23 20.90 15.62 -27.49
CA PHE A 23 21.17 14.29 -26.94
C PHE A 23 22.10 14.31 -25.72
N LYS A 24 23.15 15.14 -25.74
CA LYS A 24 24.17 15.19 -24.68
C LYS A 24 23.69 15.92 -23.42
N TYR A 25 22.91 16.98 -23.58
CA TYR A 25 22.51 17.85 -22.47
C TYR A 25 21.09 17.54 -21.93
N ILE A 26 20.20 16.92 -22.72
CA ILE A 26 18.81 16.61 -22.28
C ILE A 26 18.67 15.17 -21.76
N ARG A 27 19.44 14.19 -22.28
CA ARG A 27 19.31 12.79 -21.84
C ARG A 27 19.77 12.43 -20.42
N PRO A 28 20.76 13.10 -19.77
CA PRO A 28 21.17 12.68 -18.44
C PRO A 28 20.16 13.04 -17.32
N MET A 29 19.02 13.66 -17.66
CA MET A 29 18.01 14.14 -16.71
C MET A 29 16.68 13.37 -16.79
N LEU A 30 16.66 12.18 -17.40
CA LEU A 30 15.50 11.28 -17.31
C LEU A 30 15.67 10.40 -16.06
N PRO A 31 14.76 10.50 -15.06
CA PRO A 31 14.85 9.67 -13.87
C PRO A 31 14.79 8.20 -14.29
N VAL A 32 15.73 7.40 -13.79
CA VAL A 32 15.67 5.95 -13.94
C VAL A 32 14.38 5.50 -13.23
N PRO A 33 13.44 4.82 -13.90
CA PRO A 33 12.25 4.33 -13.24
C PRO A 33 12.69 3.33 -12.15
N GLY A 34 12.51 3.72 -10.89
CA GLY A 34 12.66 2.84 -9.75
C GLY A 34 11.42 1.98 -9.62
N PHE A 35 11.59 0.68 -9.40
CA PHE A 35 10.49 -0.22 -9.12
C PHE A 35 10.60 -0.70 -7.67
N THR A 36 9.50 -0.61 -6.93
CA THR A 36 9.39 -1.20 -5.58
C THR A 36 8.63 -2.50 -5.71
N VAL A 37 9.23 -3.60 -5.29
CA VAL A 37 8.55 -4.90 -5.22
C VAL A 37 7.87 -5.01 -3.86
N TYR A 38 6.54 -5.07 -3.84
CA TYR A 38 5.82 -5.44 -2.63
C TYR A 38 6.02 -6.93 -2.35
N LYS A 39 6.45 -7.25 -1.13
CA LYS A 39 6.58 -8.63 -0.66
C LYS A 39 5.73 -8.77 0.60
N SER A 40 4.64 -9.54 0.50
CA SER A 40 3.79 -9.83 1.65
C SER A 40 4.61 -10.44 2.80
N THR A 41 4.34 -9.98 4.02
CA THR A 41 4.94 -10.51 5.24
C THR A 41 4.38 -11.88 5.59
N GLY A 42 3.24 -12.27 4.99
CA GLY A 42 2.47 -13.47 5.34
C GLY A 42 1.61 -13.28 6.59
N ILE A 43 1.48 -12.05 7.09
CA ILE A 43 0.59 -11.69 8.19
C ILE A 43 -0.71 -11.15 7.61
N THR A 44 -1.83 -11.62 8.11
CA THR A 44 -3.17 -11.12 7.77
C THR A 44 -3.89 -10.69 9.04
N VAL A 45 -4.69 -9.62 8.93
CA VAL A 45 -5.54 -9.11 10.01
C VAL A 45 -6.97 -9.13 9.52
N ASP A 46 -7.83 -9.81 10.27
CA ASP A 46 -9.25 -9.98 9.97
C ASP A 46 -10.10 -9.49 11.14
N TYR A 47 -11.36 -9.14 10.86
CA TYR A 47 -12.33 -8.65 11.83
C TYR A 47 -13.59 -9.53 11.82
N PRO A 48 -13.53 -10.74 12.40
CA PRO A 48 -14.62 -11.70 12.34
C PRO A 48 -15.92 -11.26 13.01
N SER A 49 -15.86 -10.31 13.96
CA SER A 49 -17.05 -9.84 14.67
C SER A 49 -16.97 -8.35 15.00
N VAL A 50 -18.05 -7.64 14.72
CA VAL A 50 -18.28 -6.25 15.16
C VAL A 50 -19.68 -6.16 15.76
N ASP A 51 -19.73 -5.98 17.08
CA ASP A 51 -20.96 -5.75 17.83
C ASP A 51 -21.17 -4.24 18.02
N LEU A 52 -22.14 -3.70 17.26
CA LEU A 52 -22.49 -2.29 17.31
C LEU A 52 -23.26 -1.89 18.57
N GLU A 53 -23.91 -2.84 19.24
CA GLU A 53 -24.69 -2.60 20.46
C GLU A 53 -23.75 -2.50 21.66
N ASN A 54 -22.91 -3.51 21.85
CA ASN A 54 -21.94 -3.58 22.95
C ASN A 54 -20.63 -2.81 22.66
N LYS A 55 -20.51 -2.23 21.47
CA LYS A 55 -19.34 -1.47 21.01
C LYS A 55 -18.06 -2.29 21.06
N GLU A 56 -18.18 -3.58 20.75
CA GLU A 56 -17.10 -4.56 20.85
C GLU A 56 -16.67 -5.04 19.46
N VAL A 57 -15.36 -5.17 19.26
CA VAL A 57 -14.77 -5.67 18.01
C VAL A 57 -13.75 -6.74 18.33
N ILE A 58 -13.84 -7.85 17.61
CA ILE A 58 -12.86 -8.93 17.67
C ILE A 58 -12.01 -8.85 16.40
N GLY A 59 -10.72 -8.54 16.57
CA GLY A 59 -9.70 -8.63 15.54
C GLY A 59 -8.85 -9.88 15.71
N THR A 60 -8.51 -10.54 14.62
CA THR A 60 -7.63 -11.71 14.62
C THR A 60 -6.45 -11.49 13.70
N VAL A 61 -5.25 -11.80 14.19
CA VAL A 61 -4.01 -11.77 13.41
C VAL A 61 -3.58 -13.20 13.13
N SER A 62 -3.28 -13.49 11.87
CA SER A 62 -2.79 -14.79 11.41
C SER A 62 -1.46 -14.65 10.71
N PHE A 63 -0.57 -15.63 10.90
CA PHE A 63 0.69 -15.74 10.16
C PHE A 63 0.72 -17.07 9.41
N LYS A 64 0.88 -17.02 8.09
CA LYS A 64 0.81 -18.20 7.21
C LYS A 64 -0.45 -19.03 7.48
N ASP A 65 -1.60 -18.35 7.46
CA ASP A 65 -2.94 -18.91 7.68
C ASP A 65 -3.20 -19.52 9.07
N LYS A 66 -2.26 -19.37 10.01
CA LYS A 66 -2.43 -19.78 11.40
C LYS A 66 -2.73 -18.57 12.27
N LYS A 67 -3.88 -18.58 12.96
CA LYS A 67 -4.22 -17.57 13.98
C LYS A 67 -3.20 -17.62 15.12
N ILE A 68 -2.57 -16.48 15.39
CA ILE A 68 -1.51 -16.32 16.40
C ILE A 68 -1.89 -15.33 17.49
N MET A 69 -2.82 -14.42 17.19
CA MET A 69 -3.24 -13.38 18.12
C MET A 69 -4.72 -13.05 17.89
N THR A 70 -5.43 -12.80 18.98
CA THR A 70 -6.80 -12.30 19.00
C THR A 70 -6.82 -11.06 19.89
N VAL A 71 -7.39 -9.97 19.39
CA VAL A 71 -7.52 -8.70 20.10
C VAL A 71 -9.00 -8.37 20.19
N ILE A 72 -9.51 -8.26 21.41
CA ILE A 72 -10.90 -7.91 21.69
C ILE A 72 -10.88 -6.47 22.22
N VAL A 73 -11.55 -5.57 21.52
CA VAL A 73 -11.61 -4.15 21.85
C VAL A 73 -13.04 -3.77 22.17
N ASN A 74 -13.28 -3.29 23.38
CA ASN A 74 -14.49 -2.58 23.72
C ASN A 74 -14.24 -1.07 23.64
N VAL A 75 -14.82 -0.45 22.62
CA VAL A 75 -14.62 0.99 22.32
C VAL A 75 -15.30 1.87 23.37
N GLN A 76 -16.39 1.41 24.00
CA GLN A 76 -17.11 2.20 24.99
C GLN A 76 -16.35 2.32 26.32
N SER A 77 -15.80 1.21 26.80
CA SER A 77 -15.03 1.18 28.05
C SER A 77 -13.53 1.41 27.86
N ASN A 78 -13.08 1.58 26.61
CA ASN A 78 -11.66 1.63 26.25
C ASN A 78 -10.87 0.41 26.78
N TYR A 79 -11.55 -0.73 26.87
CA TYR A 79 -10.98 -1.97 27.34
C TYR A 79 -10.42 -2.78 26.17
N VAL A 80 -9.23 -3.36 26.36
CA VAL A 80 -8.57 -4.19 25.37
C VAL A 80 -8.12 -5.47 26.05
N ASN A 81 -8.56 -6.62 25.53
CA ASN A 81 -8.07 -7.93 25.91
C ASN A 81 -7.27 -8.52 24.74
N VAL A 82 -6.12 -9.11 25.03
CA VAL A 82 -5.22 -9.67 24.03
C VAL A 82 -4.90 -11.11 24.39
N GLU A 83 -5.09 -12.00 23.42
CA GLU A 83 -4.74 -13.41 23.53
C GLU A 83 -3.74 -13.77 22.43
N GLY A 84 -2.62 -14.40 22.81
CA GLY A 84 -1.55 -14.73 21.87
C GLY A 84 -0.58 -13.57 21.65
N SER A 85 0.30 -13.70 20.64
CA SER A 85 1.39 -12.74 20.36
C SER A 85 1.96 -12.97 18.96
N VAL A 86 2.42 -11.89 18.30
CA VAL A 86 3.13 -11.91 17.02
C VAL A 86 4.65 -11.96 17.15
N GLU A 87 5.21 -11.69 18.34
CA GLU A 87 6.66 -11.57 18.57
C GLU A 87 7.46 -12.82 18.14
N ASN A 88 6.82 -13.99 18.16
CA ASN A 88 7.44 -15.27 17.78
C ASN A 88 7.38 -15.59 16.27
N THR A 89 6.85 -14.70 15.43
CA THR A 89 6.64 -14.98 14.00
C THR A 89 7.82 -14.55 13.13
N ARG A 90 8.21 -13.29 13.22
CA ARG A 90 9.27 -12.68 12.40
C ARG A 90 9.94 -11.55 13.18
N LYS A 91 11.24 -11.38 12.92
CA LYS A 91 12.03 -10.32 13.56
C LYS A 91 11.49 -8.93 13.17
N GLY A 92 11.15 -8.12 14.17
CA GLY A 92 10.72 -6.74 14.00
C GLY A 92 9.21 -6.52 14.08
N GLU A 93 8.41 -7.58 14.20
CA GLU A 93 6.98 -7.47 14.46
C GLU A 93 6.76 -7.22 15.97
N SER A 94 5.89 -6.26 16.31
CA SER A 94 5.55 -5.92 17.69
C SER A 94 4.07 -6.10 17.94
N ASP A 95 3.71 -6.70 19.07
CA ASP A 95 2.31 -6.85 19.49
C ASP A 95 1.60 -5.49 19.55
N SER A 96 2.29 -4.42 19.96
CA SER A 96 1.74 -3.06 20.03
C SER A 96 1.17 -2.59 18.70
N ASP A 97 1.86 -2.87 17.60
CA ASP A 97 1.51 -2.34 16.29
C ASP A 97 0.19 -2.95 15.79
N PHE A 98 0.02 -4.24 16.05
CA PHE A 98 -1.22 -4.95 15.72
C PHE A 98 -2.36 -4.61 16.68
N ILE A 99 -2.08 -4.43 17.97
CA ILE A 99 -3.08 -3.96 18.95
C ILE A 99 -3.60 -2.59 18.53
N ASP A 100 -2.71 -1.63 18.24
CA ASP A 100 -3.08 -0.28 17.85
C ASP A 100 -3.80 -0.26 16.49
N MET A 101 -3.39 -1.11 15.54
CA MET A 101 -4.12 -1.30 14.29
C MET A 101 -5.54 -1.78 14.53
N VAL A 102 -5.74 -2.80 15.38
CA VAL A 102 -7.09 -3.32 15.68
C VAL A 102 -7.92 -2.28 16.43
N LYS A 103 -7.35 -1.54 17.39
CA LYS A 103 -8.05 -0.46 18.10
C LYS A 103 -8.55 0.63 17.17
N ASN A 104 -7.67 1.15 16.30
CA ASN A 104 -8.03 2.19 15.35
C ASN A 104 -9.14 1.74 14.39
N GLN A 105 -9.09 0.48 13.94
CA GLN A 105 -10.11 -0.09 13.06
C GLN A 105 -11.42 -0.34 13.81
N ALA A 106 -11.36 -0.78 15.08
CA ALA A 106 -12.53 -0.92 15.92
C ALA A 106 -13.27 0.42 16.10
N GLU A 107 -12.54 1.49 16.43
CA GLU A 107 -13.10 2.84 16.51
C GLU A 107 -13.75 3.26 15.19
N PHE A 108 -13.09 3.00 14.06
CA PHE A 108 -13.62 3.29 12.74
C PHE A 108 -14.93 2.54 12.47
N PHE A 109 -14.99 1.23 12.72
CA PHE A 109 -16.20 0.43 12.48
C PHE A 109 -17.36 0.88 13.35
N ILE A 110 -17.11 1.11 14.64
CA ILE A 110 -18.12 1.57 15.59
C ILE A 110 -18.64 2.97 15.21
N LYS A 111 -17.76 3.91 14.88
CA LYS A 111 -18.11 5.28 14.49
C LYS A 111 -18.96 5.31 13.23
N ASN A 112 -18.65 4.46 12.25
CA ASN A 112 -19.34 4.40 10.96
C ASN A 112 -20.48 3.37 10.92
N LYS A 113 -20.81 2.72 12.05
CA LYS A 113 -21.87 1.69 12.16
C LYS A 113 -21.66 0.52 11.17
N ILE A 114 -20.41 0.11 10.99
CA ILE A 114 -20.04 -1.01 10.11
C ILE A 114 -20.06 -2.30 10.91
N SER A 115 -21.07 -3.15 10.72
CA SER A 115 -21.16 -4.45 11.39
C SER A 115 -20.47 -5.60 10.63
N ASN A 116 -20.18 -5.40 9.34
CA ASN A 116 -19.52 -6.40 8.50
C ASN A 116 -18.35 -5.74 7.74
N PRO A 117 -17.13 -5.75 8.32
CA PRO A 117 -15.95 -5.16 7.71
C PRO A 117 -15.61 -5.75 6.34
N LYS A 118 -15.76 -7.07 6.17
CA LYS A 118 -15.48 -7.74 4.89
C LYS A 118 -16.35 -7.18 3.76
N LYS A 119 -17.66 -7.12 3.99
CA LYS A 119 -18.62 -6.55 3.03
C LYS A 119 -18.35 -5.07 2.73
N TYR A 120 -17.89 -4.31 3.72
CA TYR A 120 -17.53 -2.90 3.54
C TYR A 120 -16.36 -2.74 2.56
N TYR A 121 -15.28 -3.53 2.72
CA TYR A 121 -14.11 -3.43 1.86
C TYR A 121 -14.33 -4.01 0.44
N GLU A 122 -15.15 -5.05 0.29
CA GLU A 122 -15.49 -5.65 -1.01
C GLU A 122 -16.07 -4.61 -2.00
N GLN A 123 -16.82 -3.61 -1.51
CA GLN A 123 -17.42 -2.55 -2.33
C GLN A 123 -16.39 -1.69 -3.08
N PHE A 124 -15.15 -1.62 -2.60
CA PHE A 124 -14.08 -0.83 -3.20
C PHE A 124 -13.18 -1.64 -4.11
N ILE A 125 -13.18 -2.97 -3.98
CA ILE A 125 -12.40 -3.88 -4.84
C ILE A 125 -13.09 -4.05 -6.20
N GLU A 126 -14.42 -4.08 -6.22
CA GLU A 126 -15.19 -4.20 -7.47
C GLU A 126 -15.21 -2.90 -8.31
N ALA A 127 -14.85 -1.76 -7.72
CA ALA A 127 -14.91 -0.45 -8.36
C ALA A 127 -13.68 -0.09 -9.21
N ASP A 128 -12.60 -0.88 -9.14
CA ASP A 128 -11.35 -0.65 -9.88
C ASP A 128 -11.00 -1.89 -10.73
N PRO A 129 -11.52 -2.00 -11.96
CA PRO A 129 -11.09 -3.04 -12.88
C PRO A 129 -9.67 -2.71 -13.35
N SER A 130 -8.69 -3.31 -12.68
CA SER A 130 -7.28 -3.38 -13.11
C SER A 130 -7.11 -3.77 -14.57
#